data_AF-A0A3L6JJB4-F1
#
_entry.id   AF-A0A3L6JJB4-F1
#
_cell.length_a   1.000
_cell.length_b   1.000
_cell.length_c   1.000
_cell.angle_alpha   90.00
_cell.angle_beta   90.00
_cell.angle_gamma   90.00
#
_symmetry.space_group_name_H-M   'P 1'
#
loop_
_entity.id
_entity.type
_entity.pdbx_description
1 polymer ?
#
loop_
_entity_poly.entity_id
_entity_poly.type
_entity_poly.pdbx_seq_one_letter_code
_entity_poly.pdbx_strand_id
1 'polypeptide(L)'
;MEILALVLIVVAVSFLSVFNYYLNLAPGADPDDFRIGPPQLNLTCDCYLNPLILGGILVIALSAGSGMFQTRPELFLTGIISFAVVTIAGVIGRRRRYNEWKDFDSVVRRAIPRASLMTQYRSPVDILFDDEEEDEDEDDYDFEDY
;
A
#
# COMPACT_ATOMS: atom_id res chain seq x y z
N MET A 1 -2.68 37.76 -5.14
CA MET A 1 -3.80 37.05 -4.46
C MET A 1 -4.31 37.87 -3.28
N GLU A 2 -5.62 37.80 -2.96
CA GLU A 2 -6.19 38.43 -1.77
C GLU A 2 -5.75 37.72 -0.47
N ILE A 3 -5.55 38.48 0.61
CA ILE A 3 -5.08 37.94 1.91
C ILE A 3 -6.01 36.82 2.42
N LEU A 4 -7.32 36.98 2.24
CA LEU A 4 -8.31 35.96 2.63
C LEU A 4 -8.09 34.64 1.88
N ALA A 5 -7.88 34.71 0.56
CA ALA A 5 -7.61 33.52 -0.26
C ALA A 5 -6.31 32.83 0.14
N LEU A 6 -5.27 33.59 0.45
CA LEU A 6 -4.00 33.03 0.94
C LEU A 6 -4.19 32.29 2.27
N VAL A 7 -4.90 32.89 3.22
CA VAL A 7 -5.19 32.26 4.52
C VAL A 7 -5.98 30.96 4.32
N LEU A 8 -6.99 30.96 3.46
CA LEU A 8 -7.77 29.77 3.15
C LEU A 8 -6.91 28.66 2.54
N ILE A 9 -6.02 28.99 1.61
CA ILE A 9 -5.09 28.03 1.01
C ILE A 9 -4.17 27.45 2.09
N VAL A 10 -3.59 28.29 2.96
CA VAL A 10 -2.69 27.82 4.03
C VAL A 10 -3.43 26.86 4.98
N VAL A 11 -4.65 27.20 5.39
CA VAL A 11 -5.47 26.33 6.25
C VAL A 11 -5.80 25.01 5.57
N ALA A 12 -6.23 25.04 4.30
CA ALA A 12 -6.56 23.85 3.52
C ALA A 12 -5.33 22.94 3.32
N VAL A 13 -4.18 23.52 2.95
CA VAL A 13 -2.91 22.80 2.79
C VAL A 13 -2.49 22.19 4.13
N SER A 14 -2.56 22.94 5.22
CA SER A 14 -2.20 22.43 6.55
C SER A 14 -3.08 21.25 6.96
N PHE A 15 -4.39 21.38 6.78
CA PHE A 15 -5.35 20.31 7.07
C PHE A 15 -5.08 19.07 6.22
N LEU A 16 -4.91 19.24 4.90
CA LEU A 16 -4.60 18.15 3.98
C LEU A 16 -3.25 17.49 4.28
N SER A 17 -2.23 18.25 4.66
CA SER A 17 -0.93 17.71 5.07
C SER A 17 -1.05 16.82 6.30
N VAL A 18 -1.76 17.29 7.34
CA VAL A 18 -1.99 16.51 8.56
C VAL A 18 -2.80 15.26 8.25
N PHE A 19 -3.87 15.40 7.46
CA PHE A 19 -4.69 14.28 7.03
C PHE A 19 -3.89 13.25 6.21
N ASN A 20 -3.10 13.69 5.23
CA ASN A 20 -2.27 12.82 4.40
C ASN A 20 -1.18 12.12 5.22
N TYR A 21 -0.60 12.80 6.23
CA TYR A 21 0.33 12.20 7.18
C TYR A 21 -0.33 11.05 7.96
N TYR A 22 -1.50 11.30 8.58
CA TYR A 22 -2.18 10.29 9.39
C TYR A 22 -2.76 9.15 8.56
N LEU A 23 -3.27 9.42 7.36
CA LEU A 23 -3.71 8.37 6.43
C LEU A 23 -2.58 7.41 6.09
N ASN A 24 -1.39 7.94 5.79
CA ASN A 24 -0.22 7.12 5.47
C ASN A 24 0.48 6.54 6.72
N LEU A 25 0.04 6.93 7.92
CA LEU A 25 0.47 6.34 9.19
C LEU A 25 -0.48 5.21 9.65
N ALA A 26 -1.73 5.19 9.17
CA ALA A 26 -2.79 4.32 9.69
C ALA A 26 -2.47 2.82 9.56
N PRO A 27 -2.90 1.99 10.53
CA PRO A 27 -2.65 0.55 10.57
C PRO A 27 -3.59 -0.17 9.60
N GLY A 28 -3.23 -0.17 8.32
CA GLY A 28 -3.86 -0.98 7.27
C GLY A 28 -2.90 -1.41 6.17
N ALA A 29 -1.64 -0.94 6.23
CA ALA A 29 -0.59 -1.40 5.33
C ALA A 29 0.00 -2.69 5.88
N ASP A 30 -0.32 -3.82 5.25
CA ASP A 30 0.24 -5.12 5.58
C ASP A 30 1.71 -5.19 5.14
N PRO A 31 2.55 -6.06 5.76
CA PRO A 31 3.94 -6.25 5.34
C PRO A 31 4.07 -6.63 3.86
N ASP A 32 3.03 -7.23 3.29
CA ASP A 32 2.93 -7.62 1.88
C ASP A 32 2.64 -6.43 0.94
N ASP A 33 2.11 -5.31 1.44
CA ASP A 33 1.97 -4.07 0.65
C ASP A 33 3.33 -3.46 0.29
N PHE A 34 4.40 -3.84 1.01
CA PHE A 34 5.76 -3.38 0.73
C PHE A 34 6.57 -4.36 -0.13
N ARG A 35 6.01 -5.52 -0.47
CA ARG A 35 6.68 -6.59 -1.22
C ARG A 35 5.73 -7.22 -2.24
N ILE A 36 5.81 -6.77 -3.49
CA ILE A 36 5.19 -7.50 -4.59
C ILE A 36 6.19 -8.52 -5.13
N GLY A 37 5.83 -9.80 -5.05
CA GLY A 37 6.53 -10.89 -5.73
C GLY A 37 7.60 -11.62 -4.90
N PRO A 38 8.16 -12.71 -5.46
CA PRO A 38 9.17 -13.51 -4.77
C PRO A 38 10.38 -12.65 -4.38
N PRO A 39 11.09 -12.98 -3.29
CA PRO A 39 12.15 -12.14 -2.69
C PRO A 39 13.32 -11.80 -3.64
N GLN A 40 13.36 -12.45 -4.80
CA GLN A 40 14.32 -12.28 -5.88
C GLN A 40 14.03 -11.05 -6.75
N LEU A 41 12.77 -10.57 -6.82
CA LEU A 41 12.37 -9.46 -7.70
C LEU A 41 12.42 -8.06 -7.06
N ASN A 42 12.47 -7.97 -5.73
CA ASN A 42 12.59 -6.70 -4.98
C ASN A 42 11.67 -5.56 -5.48
N LEU A 43 10.47 -5.89 -5.94
CA LEU A 43 9.49 -4.91 -6.40
C LEU A 43 8.76 -4.35 -5.16
N THR A 44 9.14 -3.14 -4.76
CA THR A 44 8.47 -2.37 -3.72
C THR A 44 7.29 -1.64 -4.34
N CYS A 45 6.07 -2.07 -4.06
CA CYS A 45 4.91 -1.36 -4.56
C CYS A 45 4.43 -0.35 -3.51
N ASP A 46 4.00 0.80 -4.01
CA ASP A 46 3.18 1.77 -3.31
C ASP A 46 3.81 2.67 -2.22
N CYS A 47 5.13 2.71 -1.98
CA CYS A 47 5.71 3.69 -1.02
C CYS A 47 5.38 5.17 -1.33
N TYR A 48 5.10 5.49 -2.59
CA TYR A 48 4.92 6.87 -3.05
C TYR A 48 3.58 7.15 -3.71
N LEU A 49 2.86 6.13 -4.19
CA LEU A 49 1.67 6.38 -5.01
C LEU A 49 0.50 6.86 -4.15
N ASN A 50 0.19 6.24 -3.01
CA ASN A 50 -0.85 6.76 -2.12
C ASN A 50 -0.59 8.19 -1.59
N PRO A 51 0.63 8.56 -1.13
CA PRO A 51 0.95 9.95 -0.75
C PRO A 51 0.75 10.98 -1.87
N LEU A 52 0.92 10.57 -3.15
CA LEU A 52 0.80 11.45 -4.31
C LEU A 52 -0.65 11.75 -4.70
N ILE A 53 -1.60 10.84 -4.42
CA ILE A 53 -3.02 10.99 -4.82
C ILE A 53 -3.62 12.27 -4.23
N LEU A 54 -3.45 12.49 -2.92
CA LEU A 54 -3.99 13.67 -2.25
C LEU A 54 -3.31 14.98 -2.70
N GLY A 55 -2.00 14.93 -2.97
CA GLY A 55 -1.31 16.05 -3.59
C GLY A 55 -1.88 16.38 -4.97
N GLY A 56 -2.10 15.37 -5.81
CA GLY A 56 -2.66 15.53 -7.15
C GLY A 56 -4.07 16.13 -7.14
N ILE A 57 -4.94 15.62 -6.26
CA ILE A 57 -6.30 16.15 -6.08
C ILE A 57 -6.26 17.62 -5.69
N LEU A 58 -5.36 18.01 -4.79
CA LEU A 58 -5.19 19.41 -4.39
C LEU A 58 -4.79 20.31 -5.57
N VAL A 59 -3.85 19.87 -6.41
CA VAL A 59 -3.44 20.65 -7.59
C VAL A 59 -4.59 20.82 -8.59
N ILE A 60 -5.39 19.77 -8.79
CA ILE A 60 -6.58 19.82 -9.64
C ILE A 60 -7.60 20.82 -9.05
N ALA A 61 -7.82 20.79 -7.73
CA ALA A 61 -8.72 21.72 -7.05
C ALA A 61 -8.24 23.18 -7.17
N LEU A 62 -6.93 23.43 -7.00
CA LEU A 62 -6.35 24.77 -7.21
C LEU A 62 -6.48 25.23 -8.67
N SER A 63 -6.36 24.31 -9.63
CA SER A 63 -6.54 24.60 -11.05
C SER A 63 -8.00 24.95 -11.38
N ALA A 64 -8.96 24.25 -10.78
CA ALA A 64 -10.38 24.58 -10.88
C ALA A 64 -10.69 25.95 -10.25
N GLY A 65 -10.01 26.29 -9.15
CA GLY A 65 -10.05 27.59 -8.48
C GLY A 65 -9.13 28.66 -9.08
N SER A 66 -8.68 28.51 -10.33
CA SER A 66 -7.69 29.41 -10.95
C SER A 66 -8.08 30.90 -10.94
N GLY A 67 -9.37 31.22 -10.86
CA GLY A 67 -9.87 32.59 -10.73
C GLY A 67 -9.43 33.34 -9.47
N MET A 68 -8.93 32.65 -8.44
CA MET A 68 -8.40 33.29 -7.23
C MET A 68 -6.98 33.87 -7.39
N PHE A 69 -6.30 33.54 -8.49
CA PHE A 69 -4.92 33.92 -8.74
C PHE A 69 -4.86 35.10 -9.72
N GLN A 70 -4.01 36.09 -9.42
CA GLN A 70 -3.87 37.26 -10.28
C GLN A 70 -2.99 36.96 -11.50
N THR A 71 -2.09 35.98 -11.37
CA THR A 71 -1.17 35.60 -12.44
C THR A 71 -1.01 34.07 -12.55
N ARG A 72 -0.76 33.58 -13.77
CA ARG A 72 -0.42 32.17 -14.02
C ARG A 72 0.79 31.66 -13.22
N PRO A 73 1.92 32.39 -13.13
CA PRO A 73 3.06 31.94 -12.32
C PRO A 73 2.72 31.80 -10.83
N GLU A 74 1.86 32.67 -10.29
CA GLU A 74 1.40 32.57 -8.89
C GLU A 74 0.63 31.26 -8.64
N LEU A 75 -0.24 30.86 -9.58
CA LEU A 75 -0.95 29.58 -9.55
C LEU A 75 0.03 28.39 -9.58
N PHE A 76 0.97 28.38 -10.53
CA PHE A 76 1.92 27.27 -10.64
C PHE A 76 2.83 27.15 -9.43
N LEU A 77 3.35 28.26 -8.93
CA LEU A 77 4.24 28.28 -7.77
C LEU A 77 3.51 27.82 -6.52
N THR A 78 2.29 28.32 -6.28
CA THR A 78 1.46 27.90 -5.14
C THR A 78 1.08 26.42 -5.25
N GLY A 79 0.68 25.96 -6.44
CA GLY A 79 0.35 24.56 -6.70
C GLY A 79 1.52 23.62 -6.43
N ILE A 80 2.70 23.91 -6.99
CA ILE A 80 3.90 23.08 -6.81
C ILE A 80 4.32 23.04 -5.33
N ILE A 81 4.33 24.18 -4.64
CA ILE A 81 4.71 24.23 -3.22
C ILE A 81 3.70 23.44 -2.38
N SER A 82 2.41 23.66 -2.59
CA SER A 82 1.35 22.96 -1.85
C SER A 82 1.40 21.44 -2.08
N PHE A 83 1.63 21.02 -3.33
CA PHE A 83 1.81 19.63 -3.71
C PHE A 83 2.99 19.01 -2.99
N ALA A 84 4.14 19.68 -3.00
CA ALA A 84 5.35 19.20 -2.33
C ALA A 84 5.11 19.05 -0.82
N VAL A 85 4.51 20.05 -0.17
CA VAL A 85 4.25 20.04 1.28
C VAL A 85 3.30 18.91 1.68
N VAL A 86 2.18 18.73 0.95
CA VAL A 86 1.22 17.65 1.22
C VAL A 86 1.83 16.27 0.95
N THR A 87 2.58 16.12 -0.15
CA THR A 87 3.21 14.84 -0.51
C THR A 87 4.30 14.46 0.47
N ILE A 88 5.17 15.39 0.86
CA ILE A 88 6.24 15.15 1.84
C ILE A 88 5.63 14.71 3.18
N ALA A 89 4.55 15.34 3.63
CA ALA A 89 3.86 14.94 4.85
C ALA A 89 3.37 13.48 4.78
N GLY A 90 2.74 13.07 3.67
CA GLY A 90 2.32 11.68 3.45
C GLY A 90 3.48 10.69 3.41
N VAL A 91 4.58 11.04 2.72
CA VAL A 91 5.80 10.20 2.64
C VAL A 91 6.45 10.02 4.01
N ILE A 92 6.50 11.08 4.84
CA ILE A 92 7.03 10.97 6.21
C ILE A 92 6.17 10.03 7.05
N GLY A 93 4.84 10.13 6.95
CA GLY A 93 3.91 9.21 7.63
C GLY A 93 4.18 7.76 7.24
N ARG A 94 4.28 7.48 5.93
CA ARG A 94 4.53 6.14 5.40
C ARG A 94 5.89 5.59 5.81
N ARG A 95 6.94 6.43 5.80
CA ARG A 95 8.29 6.03 6.22
C ARG A 95 8.36 5.69 7.70
N ARG A 96 7.63 6.43 8.55
CA ARG A 96 7.53 6.12 9.97
C ARG A 96 6.86 4.76 10.18
N ARG A 97 5.77 4.50 9.47
CA ARG A 97 5.08 3.21 9.53
C ARG A 97 5.96 2.04 9.09
N TYR A 98 6.75 2.23 8.04
CA TYR A 98 7.72 1.22 7.58
C TYR A 98 8.77 0.89 8.67
N ASN A 99 9.28 1.92 9.36
CA ASN A 99 10.22 1.70 10.46
C ASN A 99 9.57 0.95 11.63
N GLU A 100 8.34 1.32 12.01
CA GLU A 100 7.58 0.60 13.05
C GLU A 100 7.41 -0.88 12.70
N TRP A 101 7.02 -1.18 11.46
CA TRP A 101 6.88 -2.56 10.98
C TRP A 101 8.19 -3.34 11.02
N LYS A 102 9.31 -2.72 10.62
CA LYS A 102 10.64 -3.34 10.69
C LYS A 102 11.00 -3.73 12.12
N ASP A 103 10.65 -2.88 13.08
CA ASP A 103 10.90 -3.16 14.50
C ASP A 103 9.98 -4.29 14.99
N PHE A 104 8.70 -4.31 14.61
CA PHE A 104 7.76 -5.39 14.96
C PHE A 104 8.14 -6.75 14.33
N ASP A 105 8.56 -6.81 13.06
CA ASP A 105 9.02 -8.06 12.41
C ASP A 105 10.19 -8.67 13.19
N SER A 106 11.10 -7.84 13.71
CA SER A 106 12.22 -8.31 14.52
C SER A 106 11.78 -8.93 15.86
N VAL A 107 10.70 -8.42 16.46
CA VAL A 107 10.12 -8.95 17.71
C VAL A 107 9.33 -10.23 17.44
N VAL A 108 8.49 -10.24 16.39
CA VAL A 108 7.71 -11.43 16.00
C VAL A 108 8.63 -12.60 15.67
N ARG A 109 9.73 -12.36 14.92
CA ARG A 109 10.73 -13.40 14.62
C ARG A 109 11.46 -13.94 15.85
N ARG A 110 11.53 -13.18 16.94
CA ARG A 110 12.08 -13.66 18.23
C ARG A 110 11.04 -14.43 19.04
N ALA A 111 9.78 -14.02 18.98
CA ALA A 111 8.68 -14.68 19.68
C ALA A 111 8.28 -16.02 19.05
N ILE A 112 8.45 -16.17 17.73
CA ILE A 112 8.15 -17.40 17.00
C ILE A 112 9.49 -18.05 16.58
N PRO A 113 10.05 -18.98 17.38
CA PRO A 113 11.22 -19.73 16.95
C PRO A 113 10.86 -20.51 15.68
N ARG A 114 11.61 -20.25 14.60
CA ARG A 114 11.48 -20.94 13.30
C ARG A 114 11.63 -22.47 13.39
N ALA A 115 12.06 -22.98 14.54
CA ALA A 115 12.15 -24.40 14.83
C ALA A 115 10.79 -25.13 14.83
N SER A 116 9.65 -24.45 15.06
CA SER A 116 8.34 -25.12 14.94
C SER A 116 7.80 -25.18 13.51
N LEU A 117 8.29 -24.32 12.61
CA LEU A 117 7.83 -24.24 11.21
C LEU A 117 8.57 -25.20 10.26
N MET A 118 9.72 -25.76 10.68
CA MET A 118 10.41 -26.81 9.91
C MET A 118 10.08 -28.24 10.38
N THR A 119 9.27 -28.42 11.43
CA THR A 119 8.85 -29.77 11.90
C THR A 119 7.39 -30.12 11.53
N GLN A 120 6.69 -29.25 10.80
CA GLN A 120 5.36 -29.55 10.25
C GLN A 120 5.37 -29.63 8.71
N TYR A 121 6.45 -30.20 8.14
CA TYR A 121 6.37 -30.92 6.87
C TYR A 121 6.02 -32.39 7.14
N ARG A 122 4.89 -32.58 7.81
CA ARG A 122 4.15 -33.83 7.81
C ARG A 122 2.70 -33.40 7.88
N SER A 123 2.05 -33.38 6.72
CA SER A 123 0.60 -33.40 6.64
C SER A 123 0.09 -34.55 7.53
N PRO A 124 -0.87 -34.31 8.42
CA PRO A 124 -1.73 -35.37 8.88
C PRO A 124 -3.18 -34.89 8.73
N VAL A 125 -3.53 -34.37 7.56
CA VAL A 125 -4.93 -34.20 7.18
C VAL A 125 -5.02 -34.47 5.68
N ASP A 126 -4.97 -35.75 5.32
CA ASP A 126 -5.66 -36.20 4.11
C ASP A 126 -7.14 -35.95 4.36
N ILE A 127 -7.66 -34.87 3.77
CA ILE A 127 -9.09 -34.70 3.60
C ILE A 127 -9.47 -35.68 2.50
N LEU A 128 -9.78 -36.93 2.90
CA LEU A 128 -10.50 -37.86 2.05
C LEU A 128 -11.89 -37.25 1.83
N PHE A 129 -12.12 -36.75 0.63
CA PHE A 129 -13.48 -36.57 0.13
C PHE A 129 -13.99 -37.97 -0.19
N ASP A 130 -14.88 -38.42 0.68
CA ASP A 130 -15.63 -39.68 0.58
C ASP A 130 -16.74 -39.45 -0.45
N ASP A 131 -16.41 -39.64 -1.73
CA ASP A 131 -17.38 -39.73 -2.82
C ASP A 131 -17.72 -41.22 -3.04
N GLU A 132 -18.50 -41.79 -2.13
CA GLU A 132 -19.35 -42.98 -2.33
C GLU A 132 -20.61 -42.51 -3.09
N GLU A 133 -21.14 -43.05 -4.20
CA GLU A 133 -21.12 -44.32 -4.95
C GLU A 133 -21.41 -43.92 -6.44
N GLU A 134 -21.05 -44.64 -7.50
CA GLU A 134 -21.74 -45.84 -8.00
C GLU A 134 -21.04 -46.32 -9.30
N ASP A 135 -21.11 -47.62 -9.53
CA ASP A 135 -20.86 -48.39 -10.77
C ASP A 135 -19.42 -48.88 -11.04
N GLU A 136 -19.13 -50.00 -10.37
CA GLU A 136 -18.29 -51.10 -10.86
C GLU A 136 -18.77 -51.56 -12.26
N ASP A 137 -17.82 -51.76 -13.19
CA ASP A 137 -17.68 -53.00 -13.99
C ASP A 137 -16.52 -52.85 -15.00
N GLU A 138 -15.55 -53.78 -14.88
CA GLU A 138 -14.84 -54.53 -15.93
C GLU A 138 -14.39 -53.81 -17.23
N ASP A 139 -13.20 -53.92 -17.79
CA ASP A 139 -12.01 -54.74 -17.58
C ASP A 139 -10.95 -54.25 -18.59
N ASP A 140 -9.71 -54.66 -18.33
CA ASP A 140 -8.58 -54.84 -19.24
C ASP A 140 -7.64 -53.66 -19.59
N TYR A 141 -6.42 -53.86 -19.08
CA TYR A 141 -5.17 -53.26 -19.51
C TYR A 141 -4.81 -53.78 -20.91
N ASP A 142 -4.39 -52.89 -21.81
CA ASP A 142 -3.16 -53.17 -22.56
C ASP A 142 -2.49 -51.87 -23.06
N PHE A 143 -1.25 -51.71 -22.64
CA PHE A 143 -0.27 -50.80 -23.19
C PHE A 143 0.40 -51.55 -24.35
N GLU A 144 0.35 -51.05 -25.59
CA GLU A 144 1.43 -51.35 -26.54
C GLU A 144 1.57 -50.27 -27.63
N ASP A 145 2.82 -49.80 -27.75
CA ASP A 145 3.41 -48.99 -28.81
C ASP A 145 3.20 -49.61 -30.21
N TYR A 146 2.68 -48.85 -31.17
CA TYR A 146 3.32 -48.56 -32.48
C TYR A 146 2.54 -47.54 -33.32
#